data_AF-A0A8H8A4N2-F1
#
_entry.id   AF-A0A8H8A4N2-F1
#
_cell.length_a   1.000
_cell.length_b   1.000
_cell.length_c   1.000
_cell.angle_alpha   90.00
_cell.angle_beta   90.00
_cell.angle_gamma   90.00
#
_symmetry.space_group_name_H-M   'P 1'
#
loop_
_entity.id
_entity.type
_entity.pdbx_description
1 polymer ?
#
loop_
_entity_poly.entity_id
_entity_poly.type
_entity_poly.pdbx_seq_one_letter_code
_entity_poly.pdbx_strand_id
1 'polypeptide(L)'
;MSGSRISTYKKLSIYERNLNRIKGTEINLSAFSFLFSEIVRYTQKRAQGIHELEKKLNIQGYRIGQKLLELVTWREKNSKREIRVLGILQFIFSNIWKAIFNKQPDALEKSKENEDEYMIIDNEPIVNKYISVPKEMAHLNCAAFVAGIVEAIMDGSRFPSKVTAHSVPTHVFPNRTVILIKINESVLEREKYLK
;
A
#
# COMPACT_ATOMS: atom_id res chain seq x y z
N MET A 1 -57.65 -4.11 11.32
CA MET A 1 -56.38 -3.79 12.03
C MET A 1 -55.28 -4.67 11.45
N SER A 2 -54.54 -4.14 10.47
CA SER A 2 -53.45 -4.84 9.78
C SER A 2 -52.15 -4.69 10.58
N GLY A 3 -51.74 -5.77 11.26
CA GLY A 3 -50.48 -5.82 11.99
C GLY A 3 -49.28 -5.75 11.04
N SER A 4 -48.50 -4.68 11.16
CA SER A 4 -47.21 -4.51 10.49
C SER A 4 -46.21 -5.57 11.00
N ARG A 5 -45.86 -6.54 10.16
CA ARG A 5 -44.74 -7.46 10.44
C ARG A 5 -43.44 -6.68 10.38
N ILE A 6 -42.85 -6.39 11.53
CA ILE A 6 -41.47 -5.91 11.62
C ILE A 6 -40.58 -7.07 11.20
N SER A 7 -40.01 -6.99 9.99
CA SER A 7 -38.98 -7.93 9.55
C SER A 7 -37.72 -7.71 10.38
N THR A 8 -37.48 -8.56 11.37
CA THR A 8 -36.22 -8.68 12.10
C THR A 8 -35.18 -9.30 11.16
N TYR A 9 -34.61 -8.48 10.26
CA TYR A 9 -33.42 -8.90 9.52
C TYR A 9 -32.28 -9.11 10.52
N LYS A 10 -32.04 -10.38 10.88
CA LYS A 10 -30.87 -10.80 11.65
C LYS A 10 -29.64 -10.29 10.90
N LYS A 11 -28.93 -9.33 11.51
CA LYS A 11 -27.78 -8.68 10.87
C LYS A 11 -26.68 -9.73 10.74
N LEU A 12 -26.59 -10.34 9.56
CA LEU A 12 -25.59 -11.38 9.25
C LEU A 12 -24.21 -10.97 9.74
N SER A 13 -23.50 -11.93 10.34
CA SER A 13 -22.14 -11.72 10.82
C SER A 13 -21.26 -11.22 9.68
N ILE A 14 -20.21 -10.44 9.98
CA ILE A 14 -19.30 -9.93 8.94
C ILE A 14 -18.66 -11.05 8.11
N TYR A 15 -18.52 -12.24 8.69
CA TYR A 15 -17.98 -13.43 8.05
C TYR A 15 -18.95 -14.12 7.08
N GLU A 16 -20.26 -13.89 7.25
CA GLU A 16 -21.31 -14.47 6.41
C GLU A 16 -21.66 -13.57 5.21
N ARG A 17 -21.05 -12.38 5.14
CA ARG A 17 -21.32 -11.40 4.08
C ARG A 17 -20.40 -11.66 2.89
N ASN A 18 -20.94 -11.54 1.69
CA ASN A 18 -20.16 -11.60 0.46
C ASN A 18 -19.05 -10.51 0.47
N LEU A 19 -17.81 -10.92 0.22
CA LEU A 19 -16.63 -10.03 0.19
C LEU A 19 -16.72 -8.91 -0.85
N ASN A 20 -17.54 -9.08 -1.89
CA ASN A 20 -17.77 -8.08 -2.93
C ASN A 20 -18.85 -7.06 -2.55
N ARG A 21 -19.62 -7.29 -1.48
CA ARG A 21 -20.67 -6.36 -1.03
C ARG A 21 -20.13 -4.95 -0.76
N ILE A 22 -18.90 -4.84 -0.25
CA ILE A 22 -18.27 -3.59 0.18
C ILE A 22 -17.36 -3.03 -0.94
N LYS A 23 -17.34 -3.64 -2.14
CA LYS A 23 -16.40 -3.26 -3.21
C LYS A 23 -16.50 -1.79 -3.62
N GLY A 24 -17.70 -1.20 -3.59
CA GLY A 24 -17.94 0.20 -3.94
C GLY A 24 -18.24 1.11 -2.75
N THR A 25 -18.03 0.64 -1.52
CA THR A 25 -18.25 1.48 -0.34
C THR A 25 -17.03 2.36 -0.13
N GLU A 26 -17.20 3.66 -0.33
CA GLU A 26 -16.18 4.66 -0.05
C GLU A 26 -16.36 5.20 1.37
N ILE A 27 -15.24 5.46 2.04
CA ILE A 27 -15.19 6.08 3.36
C ILE A 27 -14.60 7.47 3.16
N ASN A 28 -15.08 8.46 3.93
CA ASN A 28 -14.50 9.80 3.89
C ASN A 28 -13.01 9.73 4.23
N LEU A 29 -12.19 10.36 3.38
CA LEU A 29 -10.74 10.43 3.53
C LEU A 29 -10.30 10.93 4.91
N SER A 30 -11.06 11.85 5.50
CA SER A 30 -10.79 12.41 6.83
C SER A 30 -10.77 11.33 7.92
N ALA A 31 -11.64 10.31 7.82
CA ALA A 31 -11.68 9.23 8.79
C ALA A 31 -10.40 8.38 8.75
N PHE A 32 -9.88 8.11 7.55
CA PHE A 32 -8.58 7.47 7.37
C PHE A 32 -7.46 8.35 7.92
N SER A 33 -7.44 9.64 7.58
CA SER A 33 -6.40 10.57 8.02
C SER A 33 -6.30 10.66 9.54
N PHE A 34 -7.43 10.79 10.26
CA PHE A 34 -7.41 10.83 11.73
C PHE A 34 -6.94 9.52 12.35
N LEU A 35 -7.43 8.38 11.83
CA LEU A 35 -7.01 7.07 12.31
C LEU A 35 -5.50 6.85 12.08
N PHE A 36 -5.03 7.14 10.87
CA PHE A 36 -3.63 6.98 10.49
C PHE A 36 -2.72 7.91 11.28
N SER A 37 -3.13 9.17 11.51
CA SER A 37 -2.39 10.11 12.36
C SER A 37 -2.19 9.56 13.78
N GLU A 38 -3.22 8.96 14.38
CA GLU A 38 -3.08 8.37 15.73
C GLU A 38 -2.26 7.08 15.70
N ILE A 39 -2.31 6.27 14.63
CA ILE A 39 -1.42 5.12 14.45
C ILE A 39 0.05 5.58 14.42
N VAL A 40 0.36 6.62 13.65
CA VAL A 40 1.71 7.18 13.58
C VAL A 40 2.15 7.69 14.95
N ARG A 41 1.31 8.49 15.62
CA ARG A 41 1.58 9.03 16.96
C ARG A 41 1.77 7.92 18.01
N TYR A 42 0.94 6.89 17.99
CA TYR A 42 1.05 5.74 18.87
C TYR A 42 2.36 4.98 18.66
N THR A 43 2.72 4.78 17.40
CA THR A 43 3.97 4.09 17.03
C THR A 43 5.19 4.92 17.41
N GLN A 44 5.13 6.24 17.21
CA GLN A 44 6.18 7.19 17.59
C GLN A 44 6.47 7.17 19.09
N LYS A 45 5.42 7.20 19.94
CA LYS A 45 5.58 7.12 21.41
C LYS A 45 6.30 5.85 21.89
N ARG A 46 6.37 4.83 21.05
CA ARG A 46 6.95 3.51 21.35
C ARG A 46 8.20 3.22 20.54
N ALA A 47 8.69 4.17 19.75
CA ALA A 47 9.89 4.03 18.95
C ALA A 47 11.01 4.87 19.58
N GLN A 48 12.23 4.34 19.57
CA GLN A 48 13.42 5.00 20.07
C GLN A 48 14.05 5.96 19.04
N GLY A 49 13.59 5.91 17.78
CA GLY A 49 14.04 6.79 16.70
C GLY A 49 13.26 6.63 15.40
N ILE A 50 13.61 7.44 14.40
CA ILE A 50 12.92 7.50 13.09
C ILE A 50 12.98 6.14 12.37
N HIS A 51 14.15 5.50 12.35
CA HIS A 51 14.32 4.21 11.68
C HIS A 51 13.43 3.10 12.29
N GLU A 52 13.32 3.06 13.63
CA GLU A 52 12.47 2.08 14.30
C GLU A 52 10.97 2.38 14.06
N LEU A 53 10.61 3.66 14.01
CA LEU A 53 9.26 4.11 13.66
C LEU A 53 8.89 3.67 12.24
N GLU A 54 9.75 3.93 11.24
CA GLU A 54 9.56 3.49 9.86
C GLU A 54 9.44 1.97 9.76
N LYS A 55 10.31 1.22 10.46
CA LYS A 55 10.24 -0.24 10.52
C LYS A 55 8.91 -0.73 11.09
N LYS A 56 8.42 -0.12 12.17
CA LYS A 56 7.13 -0.48 12.78
C LYS A 56 5.95 -0.15 11.86
N LEU A 57 5.98 0.99 11.18
CA LEU A 57 4.97 1.36 10.17
C LEU A 57 4.99 0.41 8.99
N ASN A 58 6.18 0.04 8.49
CA ASN A 58 6.34 -0.96 7.43
C ASN A 58 5.73 -2.31 7.85
N ILE A 59 6.01 -2.81 9.06
CA ILE A 59 5.42 -4.08 9.55
C ILE A 59 3.87 -4.02 9.59
N GLN A 60 3.29 -2.87 9.98
CA GLN A 60 1.85 -2.70 9.96
C GLN A 60 1.29 -2.71 8.53
N GLY A 61 1.96 -2.01 7.62
CA GLY A 61 1.65 -2.01 6.19
C GLY A 61 1.75 -3.41 5.57
N TYR A 62 2.79 -4.16 5.92
CA TYR A 62 3.02 -5.53 5.45
C TYR A 62 1.84 -6.46 5.75
N ARG A 63 1.33 -6.43 7.00
CA ARG A 63 0.16 -7.24 7.40
C ARG A 63 -1.10 -6.88 6.60
N ILE A 64 -1.24 -5.62 6.21
CA ILE A 64 -2.36 -5.15 5.38
C ILE A 64 -2.16 -5.60 3.93
N GLY A 65 -0.94 -5.49 3.40
CA GLY A 65 -0.59 -5.92 2.05
C GLY A 65 -0.86 -7.40 1.79
N GLN A 66 -0.58 -8.28 2.77
CA GLN A 66 -0.90 -9.72 2.67
C GLN A 66 -2.39 -9.96 2.41
N LYS A 67 -3.26 -9.30 3.20
CA LYS A 67 -4.72 -9.42 3.06
C LYS A 67 -5.23 -8.75 1.79
N LEU A 68 -4.61 -7.64 1.42
CA LEU A 68 -4.99 -6.85 0.25
C LEU A 68 -4.71 -7.62 -1.04
N LEU A 69 -3.57 -8.31 -1.14
CA LEU A 69 -3.22 -9.16 -2.28
C LEU A 69 -4.33 -10.18 -2.55
N GLU A 70 -4.71 -10.95 -1.53
CA GLU A 70 -5.75 -11.98 -1.65
C GLU A 70 -7.10 -11.37 -2.07
N LEU A 71 -7.51 -10.28 -1.41
CA LEU A 71 -8.81 -9.66 -1.65
C LEU A 71 -8.91 -9.01 -3.05
N VAL A 72 -7.87 -8.30 -3.48
CA VAL A 72 -7.86 -7.64 -4.81
C VAL A 72 -7.81 -8.70 -5.90
N THR A 73 -6.95 -9.72 -5.76
CA THR A 73 -6.86 -10.84 -6.72
C THR A 73 -8.21 -11.57 -6.87
N TRP A 74 -8.92 -11.80 -5.76
CA TRP A 74 -10.25 -12.41 -5.77
C TRP A 74 -11.31 -11.54 -6.47
N ARG A 75 -11.21 -10.21 -6.32
CA ARG A 75 -12.16 -9.25 -6.90
C ARG A 75 -11.96 -9.00 -8.39
N GLU A 76 -10.78 -9.33 -8.91
CA GLU A 76 -10.46 -9.27 -10.34
C GLU A 76 -11.04 -10.48 -11.07
N LYS A 77 -11.83 -10.23 -12.12
CA LYS A 77 -12.54 -11.29 -12.85
C LYS A 77 -11.59 -12.18 -13.69
N ASN A 78 -10.40 -11.67 -14.02
CA ASN A 78 -9.39 -12.33 -14.85
C ASN A 78 -8.01 -12.24 -14.18
N SER A 79 -7.92 -12.61 -12.90
CA SER A 79 -6.66 -12.62 -12.14
C SER A 79 -5.73 -13.72 -12.64
N LYS A 80 -5.03 -13.46 -13.74
CA LYS A 80 -3.85 -14.23 -14.11
C LYS A 80 -2.76 -13.93 -13.09
N ARG A 81 -2.15 -14.99 -12.57
CA ARG A 81 -1.01 -14.85 -11.68
C ARG A 81 0.17 -14.29 -12.47
N GLU A 82 0.66 -13.13 -12.08
CA GLU A 82 1.81 -12.50 -12.71
C GLU A 82 3.08 -13.35 -12.50
N ILE A 83 3.81 -13.58 -13.59
CA ILE A 83 5.07 -14.35 -13.59
C ILE A 83 6.30 -13.48 -13.88
N ARG A 84 6.08 -12.27 -14.42
CA ARG A 84 7.10 -11.29 -14.79
C ARG A 84 7.18 -10.17 -13.76
N VAL A 85 8.39 -9.68 -13.50
CA VAL A 85 8.62 -8.54 -12.57
C VAL A 85 7.80 -7.31 -12.98
N LEU A 86 7.84 -6.93 -14.27
CA LEU A 86 7.09 -5.76 -14.74
C LEU A 86 5.58 -5.95 -14.60
N GLY A 87 5.08 -7.17 -14.81
CA GLY A 87 3.64 -7.48 -14.68
C GLY A 87 3.14 -7.27 -13.25
N ILE A 88 3.86 -7.79 -12.24
CA ILE A 88 3.47 -7.59 -10.84
C ILE A 88 3.59 -6.12 -10.42
N LEU A 89 4.61 -5.40 -10.90
CA LEU A 89 4.76 -3.96 -10.63
C LEU A 89 3.62 -3.15 -11.26
N GLN A 90 3.19 -3.50 -12.47
CA GLN A 90 2.02 -2.86 -13.12
C GLN A 90 0.72 -3.17 -12.37
N PHE A 91 0.54 -4.38 -11.86
CA PHE A 91 -0.59 -4.74 -11.01
C PHE A 91 -0.61 -3.91 -9.72
N ILE A 92 0.55 -3.69 -9.07
CA ILE A 92 0.66 -2.82 -7.91
C ILE A 92 0.32 -1.37 -8.27
N PHE A 93 0.92 -0.87 -9.36
CA PHE A 93 0.73 0.50 -9.85
C PHE A 93 -0.72 0.82 -10.20
N SER A 94 -1.47 -0.14 -10.74
CA SER A 94 -2.85 0.07 -11.20
C SER A 94 -3.89 -0.42 -10.20
N ASN A 95 -4.02 -1.74 -9.99
CA ASN A 95 -5.09 -2.33 -9.19
C ASN A 95 -4.94 -2.02 -7.71
N ILE A 96 -3.74 -2.21 -7.16
CA ILE A 96 -3.50 -2.04 -5.72
C ILE A 96 -3.63 -0.57 -5.34
N TRP A 97 -2.94 0.33 -6.05
CA TRP A 97 -3.00 1.76 -5.76
C TRP A 97 -4.43 2.32 -5.84
N LYS A 98 -5.18 1.94 -6.87
CA LYS A 98 -6.59 2.32 -7.00
C LYS A 98 -7.44 1.75 -5.85
N ALA A 99 -7.19 0.51 -5.43
CA ALA A 99 -7.94 -0.12 -4.35
C ALA A 99 -7.75 0.57 -2.98
N ILE A 100 -6.58 1.17 -2.72
CA ILE A 100 -6.28 1.81 -1.43
C ILE A 100 -6.40 3.33 -1.43
N PHE A 101 -6.10 3.99 -2.55
CA PHE A 101 -6.05 5.46 -2.65
C PHE A 101 -7.05 6.04 -3.64
N ASN A 102 -7.76 5.21 -4.41
CA ASN A 102 -8.61 5.65 -5.52
C ASN A 102 -7.89 6.61 -6.50
N LYS A 103 -6.56 6.45 -6.58
CA LYS A 103 -5.63 7.26 -7.39
C LYS A 103 -4.60 6.30 -7.99
N GLN A 104 -4.11 6.62 -9.18
CA GLN A 104 -2.94 5.98 -9.77
C GLN A 104 -1.68 6.76 -9.39
N PRO A 105 -0.53 6.11 -9.11
CA PRO A 105 0.71 6.84 -8.89
C PRO A 105 1.12 7.59 -10.16
N ASP A 106 2.01 8.56 -9.99
CA ASP A 106 2.42 9.46 -11.05
C ASP A 106 3.38 8.77 -12.05
N ALA A 107 4.25 7.86 -11.58
CA ALA A 107 5.14 7.10 -12.46
C ALA A 107 5.57 5.74 -11.89
N LEU A 108 5.89 4.81 -12.80
CA LEU A 108 6.60 3.56 -12.53
C LEU A 108 7.86 3.53 -13.40
N GLU A 109 9.03 3.57 -12.77
CA GLU A 109 10.32 3.70 -13.45
C GLU A 109 11.26 2.56 -13.06
N LYS A 110 12.15 2.17 -13.97
CA LYS A 110 13.30 1.31 -13.68
C LYS A 110 14.52 2.20 -13.44
N SER A 111 15.34 1.89 -12.44
CA SER A 111 16.59 2.61 -12.21
C SER A 111 17.52 2.48 -13.42
N LYS A 112 18.21 3.58 -13.75
CA LYS A 112 19.22 3.61 -14.83
C LYS A 112 20.57 3.10 -14.34
N GLU A 113 20.81 3.16 -13.03
CA GLU A 113 22.08 2.81 -12.39
C GLU A 113 22.08 1.33 -11.98
N ASN A 114 20.93 0.83 -11.52
CA ASN A 114 20.81 -0.49 -10.90
C ASN A 114 19.70 -1.31 -11.60
N GLU A 115 20.07 -2.45 -12.20
CA GLU A 115 19.09 -3.28 -12.93
C GLU A 115 18.04 -3.95 -12.03
N ASP A 116 18.35 -4.07 -10.74
CA ASP A 116 17.54 -4.68 -9.69
C ASP A 116 16.59 -3.69 -9.00
N GLU A 117 16.60 -2.42 -9.39
CA GLU A 117 15.82 -1.37 -8.75
C GLU A 117 14.70 -0.83 -9.64
N TYR A 118 13.50 -0.76 -9.05
CA TYR A 118 12.32 -0.14 -9.63
C TYR A 118 11.76 0.92 -8.66
N MET A 119 11.06 1.90 -9.18
CA MET A 119 10.57 3.05 -8.44
C MET A 119 9.11 3.31 -8.76
N ILE A 120 8.25 3.37 -7.75
CA ILE A 120 6.90 3.94 -7.86
C ILE A 120 6.96 5.36 -7.30
N ILE A 121 6.55 6.34 -8.10
CA ILE A 121 6.60 7.76 -7.75
C ILE A 121 5.17 8.24 -7.47
N ASP A 122 4.97 8.83 -6.29
CA ASP A 122 3.73 9.51 -5.93
C ASP A 122 4.08 10.95 -5.52
N ASN A 123 3.59 11.91 -6.30
CA ASN A 123 3.86 13.33 -6.09
C ASN A 123 3.06 13.90 -4.90
N GLU A 124 1.90 13.30 -4.60
CA GLU A 124 1.00 13.73 -3.54
C GLU A 124 0.45 12.52 -2.76
N PRO A 125 1.31 11.80 -2.02
CA PRO A 125 0.91 10.61 -1.30
C PRO A 125 -0.08 10.98 -0.19
N ILE A 126 -1.23 10.32 -0.20
CA ILE A 126 -2.34 10.57 0.74
C ILE A 126 -1.88 10.45 2.20
N VAL A 127 -0.99 9.49 2.47
CA VAL A 127 -0.43 9.24 3.80
C VAL A 127 0.40 10.41 4.35
N ASN A 128 0.97 11.25 3.47
CA ASN A 128 1.75 12.42 3.88
C ASN A 128 0.92 13.72 3.83
N LYS A 129 -0.21 13.75 3.11
CA LYS A 129 -1.02 14.95 2.90
C LYS A 129 -1.70 15.50 4.17
N TYR A 130 -2.03 14.63 5.13
CA TYR A 130 -2.84 15.00 6.30
C TYR A 130 -2.17 14.76 7.65
N ILE A 131 -0.89 14.39 7.66
CA ILE A 131 -0.13 14.25 8.90
C ILE A 131 0.56 15.58 9.21
N SER A 132 0.19 16.20 10.33
CA SER A 132 0.97 17.32 10.88
C SER A 132 2.19 16.74 11.57
N VAL A 133 3.28 16.57 10.82
CA VAL A 133 4.54 16.11 11.38
C VAL A 133 5.16 17.26 12.19
N PRO A 134 5.53 17.06 13.48
CA PRO A 134 6.24 18.07 14.24
C PRO A 134 7.51 18.52 13.50
N LYS A 135 7.86 19.82 13.57
CA LYS A 135 9.00 20.40 12.82
C LYS A 135 10.33 19.66 13.04
N GLU A 136 10.51 19.07 14.22
CA GLU A 136 11.67 18.26 14.62
C GLU A 136 11.78 16.92 13.87
N MET A 137 10.73 16.51 13.15
CA MET A 137 10.61 15.22 12.46
C MET A 137 10.28 15.39 10.97
N ALA A 138 10.64 16.51 10.35
CA ALA A 138 10.39 16.79 8.94
C ALA A 138 10.91 15.71 7.96
N HIS A 139 11.82 14.83 8.40
CA HIS A 139 12.34 13.69 7.64
C HIS A 139 11.56 12.37 7.81
N LEU A 140 10.49 12.35 8.60
CA LEU A 140 9.67 11.15 8.78
C LEU A 140 8.95 10.79 7.48
N ASN A 141 9.23 9.62 6.92
CA ASN A 141 8.48 9.14 5.78
C ASN A 141 7.39 8.14 6.22
N CYS A 142 6.17 8.63 6.47
CA CYS A 142 5.03 7.77 6.76
C CYS A 142 4.67 6.83 5.59
N ALA A 143 5.18 7.09 4.39
CA ALA A 143 5.06 6.16 3.28
C ALA A 143 5.86 4.86 3.49
N ALA A 144 6.66 4.73 4.56
CA ALA A 144 7.17 3.44 5.03
C ALA A 144 6.03 2.41 5.25
N PHE A 145 4.84 2.88 5.67
CA PHE A 145 3.64 2.06 5.73
C PHE A 145 3.23 1.53 4.34
N VAL A 146 3.26 2.39 3.31
CA VAL A 146 2.94 2.00 1.93
C VAL A 146 4.01 1.07 1.35
N ALA A 147 5.29 1.34 1.62
CA ALA A 147 6.39 0.45 1.27
C ALA A 147 6.17 -0.96 1.84
N GLY A 148 5.71 -1.07 3.10
CA GLY A 148 5.37 -2.36 3.70
C GLY A 148 4.23 -3.08 2.97
N ILE A 149 3.19 -2.37 2.52
CA ILE A 149 2.10 -2.95 1.71
C ILE A 149 2.68 -3.55 0.41
N VAL A 150 3.52 -2.79 -0.28
CA VAL A 150 4.17 -3.21 -1.53
C VAL A 150 5.09 -4.41 -1.30
N GLU A 151 5.92 -4.38 -0.24
CA GLU A 151 6.82 -5.47 0.16
C GLU A 151 6.04 -6.79 0.36
N ALA A 152 4.93 -6.74 1.08
CA ALA A 152 4.07 -7.91 1.30
C ALA A 152 3.46 -8.48 0.03
N ILE A 153 3.08 -7.61 -0.92
CA ILE A 153 2.50 -8.04 -2.20
C ILE A 153 3.56 -8.72 -3.06
N MET A 154 4.76 -8.13 -3.13
CA MET A 154 5.90 -8.68 -3.85
C MET A 154 6.28 -10.05 -3.29
N ASP A 155 6.40 -10.18 -1.97
CA ASP A 155 6.69 -11.44 -1.28
C ASP A 155 5.58 -12.48 -1.50
N GLY A 156 4.31 -12.13 -1.30
CA GLY A 156 3.16 -13.01 -1.52
C GLY A 156 3.03 -13.48 -2.98
N SER A 157 3.54 -12.68 -3.91
CA SER A 157 3.55 -12.99 -5.35
C SER A 157 4.78 -13.79 -5.78
N ARG A 158 5.69 -14.13 -4.86
CA ARG A 158 6.98 -14.82 -5.12
C ARG A 158 8.00 -13.99 -5.92
N PHE A 159 8.00 -12.68 -5.69
CA PHE A 159 9.01 -11.74 -6.14
C PHE A 159 9.65 -11.08 -4.91
N PRO A 160 10.34 -11.85 -4.04
CA PRO A 160 10.87 -11.30 -2.82
C PRO A 160 11.77 -10.09 -3.10
N SER A 161 11.54 -9.00 -2.39
CA SER A 161 12.16 -7.71 -2.66
C SER A 161 12.30 -6.91 -1.38
N LYS A 162 13.30 -6.02 -1.33
CA LYS A 162 13.39 -5.03 -0.28
C LYS A 162 12.73 -3.73 -0.74
N VAL A 163 11.72 -3.27 0.00
CA VAL A 163 10.99 -2.04 -0.35
C VAL A 163 11.21 -0.97 0.70
N THR A 164 11.56 0.23 0.26
CA THR A 164 11.78 1.41 1.11
C THR A 164 11.06 2.62 0.54
N ALA A 165 10.82 3.62 1.38
CA ALA A 165 10.19 4.87 0.96
C ALA A 165 11.15 6.04 1.19
N HIS A 166 11.30 6.91 0.19
CA HIS A 166 12.18 8.08 0.23
C HIS A 166 11.41 9.35 -0.11
N SER A 167 11.50 10.38 0.72
CA SER A 167 10.99 11.72 0.38
C SER A 167 11.96 12.39 -0.59
N VAL A 168 11.47 12.75 -1.77
CA VAL A 168 12.23 13.41 -2.83
C VAL A 168 11.48 14.69 -3.24
N PRO A 169 11.43 15.71 -2.35
CA PRO A 169 10.68 16.93 -2.59
C PRO A 169 11.18 17.66 -3.84
N THR A 170 10.26 18.28 -4.56
CA THR A 170 10.55 19.19 -5.68
C THR A 170 9.85 20.53 -5.44
N HIS A 171 10.24 21.57 -6.18
CA HIS A 171 9.59 22.89 -6.07
C HIS A 171 8.07 22.83 -6.33
N VAL A 172 7.62 21.93 -7.21
CA VAL A 172 6.21 21.73 -7.53
C VAL A 172 5.52 20.80 -6.53
N PHE A 173 6.22 19.76 -6.09
CA PHE A 173 5.69 18.71 -5.22
C PHE A 173 6.55 18.54 -3.96
N PRO A 174 6.26 19.28 -2.88
CA PRO A 174 7.05 19.22 -1.64
C PRO A 174 6.90 17.90 -0.88
N ASN A 175 5.83 17.15 -1.14
CA ASN A 175 5.56 15.86 -0.50
C ASN A 175 5.86 14.66 -1.40
N ARG A 176 6.53 14.88 -2.54
CA ARG A 176 6.84 13.82 -3.50
C ARG A 176 7.63 12.71 -2.81
N THR A 177 7.16 11.49 -3.00
CA THR A 177 7.72 10.30 -2.38
C THR A 177 7.98 9.23 -3.44
N VAL A 178 9.10 8.54 -3.30
CA VAL A 178 9.51 7.43 -4.14
C VAL A 178 9.51 6.15 -3.30
N ILE A 179 8.75 5.16 -3.72
CA ILE A 179 8.82 3.79 -3.20
C ILE A 179 9.85 3.04 -4.04
N LEU A 180 11.03 2.82 -3.46
CA LEU A 180 12.12 2.07 -4.08
C LEU A 180 11.91 0.58 -3.81
N ILE A 181 11.94 -0.21 -4.87
CA ILE A 181 11.73 -1.66 -4.85
C ILE A 181 13.02 -2.30 -5.38
N LYS A 182 13.81 -2.86 -4.47
CA LYS A 182 15.04 -3.59 -4.78
C LYS A 182 14.75 -5.08 -4.86
N ILE A 183 14.80 -5.63 -6.06
CA ILE A 183 14.48 -7.02 -6.36
C ILE A 183 15.62 -7.93 -5.92
N ASN A 184 15.31 -9.07 -5.27
CA ASN A 184 16.34 -10.04 -4.93
C ASN A 184 16.96 -10.67 -6.19
N GLU A 185 18.25 -10.97 -6.11
CA GLU A 185 19.03 -11.55 -7.22
C GLU A 185 18.39 -12.81 -7.82
N SER A 186 17.87 -13.71 -6.97
CA SER A 186 17.19 -14.94 -7.40
C SER A 186 15.97 -14.70 -8.30
N VAL A 187 15.30 -13.56 -8.14
CA VAL A 187 14.17 -13.17 -8.98
C VAL A 187 14.66 -12.67 -10.33
N LEU A 188 15.79 -11.96 -10.38
CA LEU A 188 16.40 -11.47 -11.61
C LEU A 188 16.94 -12.63 -12.45
N GLU A 189 17.58 -13.61 -11.81
CA GLU A 189 17.99 -14.85 -12.47
C GLU A 189 16.79 -15.55 -13.10
N ARG A 190 15.70 -15.75 -12.33
CA ARG A 190 14.45 -16.31 -12.85
C ARG A 190 13.88 -15.50 -14.02
N GLU A 191 13.90 -14.18 -13.93
CA GLU A 191 13.40 -13.29 -14.98
C GLU A 191 14.23 -13.42 -16.28
N LYS A 192 15.54 -13.67 -16.19
CA LYS A 192 16.41 -13.93 -17.36
C LYS A 192 16.01 -15.21 -18.10
N TYR A 193 15.61 -16.27 -17.40
CA TYR A 193 15.16 -17.52 -18.03
C TYR A 193 13.77 -17.43 -18.68
N LEU A 194 12.98 -16.41 -18.34
CA LEU A 194 11.64 -16.17 -18.89
C LEU A 194 11.65 -15.18 -20.07
N LYS A 195 12.82 -14.65 -20.45
CA LYS A 195 13.00 -13.87 -21.68
C LYS A 195 13.04 -14.79 -22.89
#